data_AF-A0A2N7Y075-F1
#
_entry.id   AF-A0A2N7Y075-F1
#
_cell.length_a   1.000
_cell.length_b   1.000
_cell.length_c   1.000
_cell.angle_alpha   90.00
_cell.angle_beta   90.00
_cell.angle_gamma   90.00
#
_symmetry.space_group_name_H-M   'P 1'
#
loop_
_entity.id
_entity.type
_entity.pdbx_description
1 polymer ?
#
loop_
_entity_poly.entity_id
_entity_poly.type
_entity_poly.pdbx_seq_one_letter_code
_entity_poly.pdbx_strand_id
1 'polypeptide(L)'
;MKNFLDNRDHYEVSDDLKRQVGDWSAANQDPDSRADATYNLDKVLRFIDNVDDLKLSASHSRNGVLDGFSNHGYAIHPDSEASLLKAFSLRGYEALRGA
;
A
#
# COMPACT_ATOMS: atom_id res chain seq x y z
N MET A 1 7.89 -7.36 4.42
CA MET A 1 7.00 -6.39 5.11
C MET A 1 7.71 -5.29 5.91
N LYS A 2 8.74 -5.57 6.72
CA LYS A 2 9.44 -4.52 7.49
C LYS A 2 9.91 -3.33 6.64
N ASN A 3 10.45 -3.59 5.45
CA ASN A 3 10.99 -2.54 4.57
C ASN A 3 9.91 -1.68 3.88
N PHE A 4 8.72 -2.22 3.61
CA PHE A 4 7.65 -1.45 2.95
C PHE A 4 7.02 -0.38 3.85
N LEU A 5 7.09 -0.57 5.18
CA LEU A 5 6.37 0.24 6.16
C LEU A 5 7.31 0.98 7.13
N ASP A 6 8.60 1.09 6.82
CA ASP A 6 9.61 1.74 7.68
C ASP A 6 9.58 3.27 7.57
N ASN A 7 9.00 3.84 6.50
CA ASN A 7 8.80 5.29 6.30
C ASN A 7 7.56 5.84 7.05
N ARG A 8 7.42 5.43 8.31
CA ARG A 8 6.17 5.29 9.05
C ARG A 8 5.61 6.57 9.69
N ASP A 9 5.72 7.73 9.04
CA ASP A 9 5.19 9.01 9.55
C ASP A 9 3.95 9.55 8.80
N HIS A 10 3.40 8.82 7.82
CA HIS A 10 2.39 9.38 6.91
C HIS A 10 1.18 8.47 6.65
N TYR A 11 0.31 8.32 7.65
CA TYR A 11 -0.92 7.51 7.54
C TYR A 11 -2.22 8.32 7.62
N GLU A 12 -2.43 9.27 6.71
CA GLU A 12 -3.81 9.68 6.35
C GLU A 12 -4.57 8.56 5.60
N VAL A 13 -3.91 7.43 5.32
CA VAL A 13 -4.42 6.33 4.48
C VAL A 13 -4.67 5.05 5.29
N SER A 14 -4.27 4.99 6.57
CA SER A 14 -4.34 3.75 7.38
C SER A 14 -5.76 3.22 7.55
N ASP A 15 -6.73 4.08 7.89
CA ASP A 15 -8.09 3.62 8.14
C ASP A 15 -8.79 3.17 6.86
N ASP A 16 -8.57 3.88 5.76
CA ASP A 16 -9.06 3.47 4.44
C ASP A 16 -8.46 2.13 4.01
N LEU A 17 -7.15 1.92 4.23
CA LEU A 17 -6.51 0.64 3.97
C LEU A 17 -7.11 -0.48 4.84
N LYS A 18 -7.34 -0.23 6.14
CA LYS A 18 -7.99 -1.21 7.04
C LYS A 18 -9.37 -1.60 6.54
N ARG A 19 -10.13 -0.67 5.94
CA ARG A 19 -11.43 -0.98 5.34
C ARG A 19 -11.34 -1.96 4.17
N GLN A 20 -10.20 -2.01 3.46
CA GLN A 20 -10.03 -2.90 2.31
C GLN A 20 -9.47 -4.27 2.70
N VAL A 21 -8.50 -4.32 3.61
CA VAL A 21 -7.78 -5.57 3.95
C VAL A 21 -8.13 -6.15 5.32
N GLY A 22 -8.83 -5.40 6.16
CA GLY A 22 -9.10 -5.73 7.57
C GLY A 22 -8.20 -4.95 8.53
N ASP A 23 -8.56 -4.92 9.82
CA ASP A 23 -7.74 -4.25 10.84
C ASP A 23 -6.56 -5.13 11.29
N TRP A 24 -5.38 -4.81 10.78
CA TRP A 24 -4.12 -5.48 11.15
C TRP A 24 -3.49 -4.91 12.44
N SER A 25 -4.08 -3.88 13.04
CA SER A 25 -3.51 -3.22 14.22
C SER A 25 -3.74 -4.03 15.50
N ALA A 26 -2.97 -3.71 16.55
CA ALA A 26 -3.12 -4.33 17.86
C ALA A 26 -4.48 -4.04 18.54
N ALA A 27 -5.27 -3.10 18.00
CA ALA A 27 -6.62 -2.83 18.48
C ALA A 27 -7.61 -3.96 18.12
N ASN A 28 -7.37 -4.69 17.03
CA ASN A 28 -8.12 -5.89 16.69
C ASN A 28 -7.72 -7.03 17.65
N GLN A 29 -8.62 -7.43 18.55
CA GLN A 29 -8.35 -8.46 19.56
C GLN A 29 -8.40 -9.88 19.00
N ASP A 30 -8.95 -10.08 17.80
CA ASP A 30 -8.96 -11.38 17.12
C ASP A 30 -7.59 -11.60 16.42
N PRO A 31 -6.77 -12.55 16.89
CA PRO A 31 -5.44 -12.78 16.34
C PRO A 31 -5.48 -13.34 14.92
N ASP A 32 -6.47 -14.15 14.57
CA ASP A 32 -6.58 -14.79 13.26
C ASP A 32 -7.02 -13.73 12.23
N SER A 33 -8.03 -12.93 12.57
CA SER A 33 -8.46 -11.78 11.75
C SER A 33 -7.32 -10.80 11.49
N ARG A 34 -6.51 -10.51 12.51
CA ARG A 34 -5.36 -9.61 12.38
C ARG A 34 -4.26 -10.20 11.49
N ALA A 35 -4.03 -11.51 11.57
CA ALA A 35 -3.08 -12.21 10.72
C ALA A 35 -3.52 -12.21 9.25
N ASP A 36 -4.80 -12.48 8.99
CA ASP A 36 -5.39 -12.41 7.65
C ASP A 36 -5.29 -11.01 7.07
N ALA A 37 -5.58 -9.97 7.87
CA ALA A 37 -5.46 -8.58 7.44
C ALA A 37 -4.03 -8.20 7.08
N THR A 38 -3.06 -8.63 7.90
CA THR A 38 -1.63 -8.42 7.62
C THR A 38 -1.20 -9.14 6.34
N TYR A 39 -1.65 -10.37 6.14
CA TYR A 39 -1.34 -11.16 4.95
C TYR A 39 -1.92 -10.54 3.68
N ASN A 40 -3.16 -10.06 3.72
CA ASN A 40 -3.79 -9.35 2.61
C ASN A 40 -3.07 -8.04 2.29
N LEU A 41 -2.66 -7.29 3.32
CA LEU A 41 -1.86 -6.08 3.14
C LEU A 41 -0.50 -6.40 2.48
N ASP A 42 0.23 -7.43 2.94
CA ASP A 42 1.52 -7.82 2.35
C ASP A 42 1.37 -8.19 0.86
N LYS A 43 0.30 -8.89 0.50
CA LYS A 43 -0.01 -9.20 -0.90
C LYS A 43 -0.22 -7.96 -1.75
N VAL A 44 -0.99 -6.99 -1.26
CA VAL A 44 -1.26 -5.75 -1.98
C VAL A 44 0.03 -4.96 -2.18
N LEU A 45 0.83 -4.80 -1.12
CA LEU A 45 2.10 -4.07 -1.20
C LEU A 45 3.06 -4.71 -2.21
N ARG A 46 3.21 -6.05 -2.16
CA ARG A 46 4.03 -6.78 -3.14
C ARG A 46 3.49 -6.69 -4.55
N PHE A 47 2.18 -6.75 -4.73
CA PHE A 47 1.58 -6.62 -6.04
C PHE A 47 1.92 -5.25 -6.64
N ILE A 48 1.74 -4.19 -5.86
CA ILE A 48 2.03 -2.81 -6.29
C ILE A 48 3.52 -2.63 -6.61
N ASP A 49 4.43 -3.08 -5.74
CA ASP A 49 5.89 -3.10 -5.98
C ASP A 49 6.29 -3.93 -7.21
N ASN A 50 5.44 -4.86 -7.68
CA ASN A 50 5.71 -5.65 -8.88
C ASN A 50 5.08 -5.08 -10.15
N VAL A 51 4.38 -3.95 -10.08
CA VAL A 51 3.82 -3.29 -11.28
C VAL A 51 4.97 -2.77 -12.12
N ASP A 52 4.90 -3.03 -13.43
CA ASP A 52 5.92 -2.67 -14.42
C ASP A 52 6.20 -1.14 -14.42
N ASP A 53 7.47 -0.76 -14.41
CA ASP A 53 7.92 0.64 -14.43
C ASP A 53 7.57 1.35 -15.75
N LEU A 54 7.30 0.60 -16.83
CA LEU A 54 6.71 1.12 -18.06
C LEU A 54 5.27 1.63 -17.85
N LYS A 55 4.56 1.13 -16.83
CA LYS A 55 3.23 1.61 -16.44
C LYS A 55 3.30 2.69 -15.36
N LEU A 56 4.31 2.63 -14.49
CA LEU A 56 4.53 3.57 -13.39
C LEU A 56 5.88 4.27 -13.55
N SER A 57 5.91 5.27 -14.44
CA SER A 57 7.15 6.00 -14.79
C SER A 57 7.84 6.71 -13.62
N ALA A 58 7.16 6.88 -12.48
CA ALA A 58 7.69 7.47 -11.26
C ALA A 58 8.04 6.41 -10.20
N SER A 59 8.28 5.15 -10.59
CA SER A 59 8.59 4.04 -9.67
C SER A 59 9.58 3.04 -10.26
N HIS A 60 10.26 2.31 -9.39
CA HIS A 60 11.11 1.19 -9.78
C HIS A 60 10.52 -0.12 -9.28
N SER A 61 10.03 -0.93 -10.22
CA SER A 61 9.48 -2.23 -9.87
C SER A 61 10.50 -3.12 -9.14
N ARG A 62 10.02 -3.87 -8.14
CA ARG A 62 10.72 -4.93 -7.40
C ARG A 62 11.89 -4.43 -6.56
N ASN A 63 11.86 -3.18 -6.14
CA ASN A 63 12.90 -2.61 -5.28
C ASN A 63 12.61 -2.86 -3.78
N GLY A 64 11.42 -3.37 -3.44
CA GLY A 64 11.04 -3.74 -2.08
C GLY A 64 10.64 -2.55 -1.19
N VAL A 65 10.40 -1.38 -1.80
CA VAL A 65 9.81 -0.18 -1.20
C VAL A 65 8.67 0.30 -2.09
N LEU A 66 7.88 1.28 -1.63
CA LEU A 66 6.89 1.92 -2.49
C LEU A 66 7.37 3.33 -2.85
N ASP A 67 7.58 3.55 -4.14
CA ASP A 67 8.02 4.83 -4.67
C ASP A 67 6.87 5.83 -4.83
N GLY A 68 7.22 7.13 -4.84
CA GLY A 68 6.28 8.22 -5.14
C GLY A 68 5.65 8.91 -3.92
N PHE A 69 5.96 8.48 -2.70
CA PHE A 69 5.70 9.29 -1.50
C PHE A 69 6.70 10.45 -1.44
N SER A 70 6.23 11.67 -1.17
CA SER A 70 7.14 12.77 -0.86
C SER A 70 7.75 12.59 0.54
N ASN A 71 8.94 13.16 0.76
CA ASN A 71 9.62 13.11 2.07
C ASN A 71 8.82 13.75 3.22
N HIS A 72 7.74 14.46 2.90
CA HIS A 72 6.82 15.05 3.88
C HIS A 72 5.43 14.40 3.83
N GLY A 73 5.25 13.33 3.03
CA GLY A 73 4.06 12.48 2.90
C GLY A 73 2.73 13.12 2.53
N TYR A 74 2.67 14.44 2.36
CA TYR A 74 1.47 15.14 1.90
C TYR A 74 1.28 15.10 0.39
N ALA A 75 2.31 14.75 -0.36
CA ALA A 75 2.27 14.72 -1.82
C ALA A 75 2.59 13.32 -2.32
N ILE A 76 1.77 12.86 -3.26
CA ILE A 76 1.93 11.59 -3.96
C ILE A 76 2.22 11.94 -5.42
N HIS A 77 3.32 11.44 -5.95
CA HIS A 77 3.61 11.59 -7.37
C HIS A 77 2.57 10.82 -8.20
N PRO A 78 2.00 11.40 -9.27
CA PRO A 78 1.19 10.63 -10.21
C PRO A 78 2.03 9.54 -10.88
N ASP A 79 1.36 8.51 -11.40
CA ASP A 79 1.98 7.37 -12.09
C ASP A 79 3.08 6.68 -11.27
N SER A 80 2.83 6.56 -9.96
CA SER A 80 3.70 5.91 -8.98
C SER A 80 2.98 4.79 -8.22
N GLU A 81 3.76 3.92 -7.58
CA GLU A 81 3.27 2.90 -6.66
C GLU A 81 2.46 3.50 -5.49
N ALA A 82 2.90 4.64 -4.95
CA ALA A 82 2.15 5.37 -3.93
C ALA A 82 0.78 5.84 -4.43
N SER A 83 0.67 6.24 -5.70
CA SER A 83 -0.62 6.62 -6.30
C SER A 83 -1.57 5.43 -6.45
N LEU A 84 -1.06 4.24 -6.77
CA LEU A 84 -1.85 3.01 -6.78
C LEU A 84 -2.29 2.61 -5.38
N LEU A 85 -1.42 2.71 -4.38
CA LEU A 85 -1.78 2.40 -3.00
C LEU A 85 -2.88 3.34 -2.47
N LYS A 86 -2.80 4.64 -2.78
CA LYS A 86 -3.86 5.60 -2.47
C LYS A 86 -5.15 5.28 -3.21
N ALA A 87 -5.07 4.89 -4.48
CA ALA A 87 -6.25 4.49 -5.24
C ALA A 87 -6.91 3.22 -4.67
N PHE A 88 -6.10 2.25 -4.23
CA PHE A 88 -6.54 1.05 -3.54
C PHE A 88 -7.21 1.37 -2.21
N SER A 89 -6.68 2.29 -1.39
CA SER A 89 -7.32 2.66 -0.13
C SER A 89 -8.75 3.15 -0.33
N LEU A 90 -8.99 3.92 -1.40
CA LEU A 90 -10.28 4.52 -1.71
C LEU A 90 -11.26 3.55 -2.40
N ARG A 91 -10.78 2.70 -3.30
CA ARG A 91 -11.63 1.89 -4.20
C ARG A 91 -11.50 0.38 -4.01
N GLY A 92 -10.59 -0.06 -3.15
CA GLY A 92 -10.26 -1.47 -2.95
C GLY A 92 -9.60 -2.11 -4.15
N TYR A 93 -9.75 -3.44 -4.27
CA TYR A 93 -9.11 -4.26 -5.30
C TYR A 93 -9.45 -3.85 -6.74
N GLU A 94 -10.57 -3.15 -6.94
CA GLU A 94 -10.95 -2.55 -8.21
C GLU A 94 -9.89 -1.60 -8.76
N ALA A 95 -9.21 -0.87 -7.87
CA ALA A 95 -8.15 0.07 -8.25
C ALA A 95 -6.95 -0.60 -8.90
N LEU A 96 -6.76 -1.91 -8.65
CA LEU A 96 -5.61 -2.68 -9.10
C LEU A 96 -5.92 -3.48 -10.38
N ARG A 97 -7.17 -3.46 -10.86
CA ARG A 97 -7.54 -4.17 -12.10
C ARG A 97 -6.94 -3.43 -13.30
N GLY A 98 -6.07 -4.12 -14.04
CA GLY A 98 -5.39 -3.59 -15.23
C GLY A 98 -4.09 -2.84 -14.94
N ALA A 99 -3.70 -2.75 -13.66
CA ALA A 99 -2.36 -2.34 -13.26
C ALA A 99 -1.30 -3.31 -13.80
#